data_AF-A0A358Q2F6-F1
#
_entry.id   AF-A0A358Q2F6-F1
#
_cell.length_a   1.000
_cell.length_b   1.000
_cell.length_c   1.000
_cell.angle_alpha   90.00
_cell.angle_beta   90.00
_cell.angle_gamma   90.00
#
_symmetry.space_group_name_H-M   'P 1'
#
loop_
_entity.id
_entity.type
_entity.pdbx_description
1 polymer ?
#
loop_
_entity_poly.entity_id
_entity_poly.type
_entity_poly.pdbx_seq_one_letter_code
_entity_poly.pdbx_strand_id
1 'polypeptide(L)'
;MLEANGTNHGSKSGQVGFYVSESLKPIYREIAGLLGIPFHASSEEIPDDSGLSNCQAIIVDGISLTQLELLISNSSGQSPLKPLILVCGPITGERQNHALRLKTFSFNLGQEGTRLLMEGRDYTEKQVSEPTLDLMLEEIQAVLRREVRNYIELPPTPWGYSYAMTLTHDIDILSLKEMPISRTFLGYCYRSSVLSWKQWKAGKVQTSEFFRSLWEIGRTWAAKAGLGQDVWKRALPTLLDLEKRLGVRSSLYFMPFPKKPGILPEALRKDKDKDIENASNSYNDINHKEFTSKTIEESAPSNRASFYDVTNSKELLNNLEKGGWEAGVHGIDAWHDPQAARAEYGRVANLTRQNELGVRMHWLYFKSPESFKSLEEGGFQYDATFGYNEVVGFRAGTLQPYHPLNCQTLWELPLHIQDGALLGEEHLDLNREEAYLTAKPVLDWANRLGGAVSLLWHNQSFTAPRFWGEVYERLIAQGKKDGAWIAIPREVLRWFTLRRHSEVSLSIEGTRWQIRSAVADSSHNPTAQQIPPLRIRLHLDPKRVRSASVPYEAGEGYLDFPARPLITLDVEREGQQ
;
A
#
# COMPACT_ATOMS: atom_id res chain seq x y z
N MET A 1 38.57 34.09 -31.12
CA MET A 1 39.80 33.50 -30.54
C MET A 1 39.41 32.96 -29.18
N LEU A 2 38.89 31.73 -29.13
CA LEU A 2 39.66 30.50 -28.92
C LEU A 2 40.43 30.56 -27.60
N GLU A 3 39.86 29.96 -26.56
CA GLU A 3 40.56 28.84 -25.92
C GLU A 3 39.53 27.82 -25.44
N ALA A 4 39.63 26.63 -26.05
CA ALA A 4 38.89 25.44 -25.70
C ALA A 4 39.55 24.79 -24.48
N ASN A 5 38.74 24.41 -23.49
CA ASN A 5 39.11 23.41 -22.51
C ASN A 5 38.13 22.24 -22.62
N GLY A 6 38.64 21.17 -23.20
CA GLY A 6 37.97 19.89 -23.33
C GLY A 6 38.07 19.03 -22.07
N THR A 7 37.12 18.10 -21.98
CA THR A 7 37.10 16.82 -21.24
C THR A 7 37.19 16.87 -19.71
N ASN A 8 36.06 16.61 -19.03
CA ASN A 8 35.89 15.33 -18.32
C ASN A 8 34.42 15.01 -17.99
N HIS A 9 34.10 13.72 -18.01
CA HIS A 9 32.78 13.12 -17.98
C HIS A 9 31.92 13.49 -16.76
N GLY A 10 30.94 14.38 -16.96
CA GLY A 10 29.80 14.50 -16.06
C GLY A 10 28.83 13.34 -16.31
N SER A 11 28.83 12.35 -15.43
CA SER A 11 27.81 11.30 -15.40
C SER A 11 26.45 11.95 -15.12
N LYS A 12 25.72 12.26 -16.19
CA LYS A 12 24.31 12.63 -16.10
C LYS A 12 23.51 11.35 -15.87
N SER A 13 22.60 11.44 -14.91
CA SER A 13 21.60 10.47 -14.47
C SER A 13 21.15 9.45 -15.52
N GLY A 14 21.21 8.17 -15.15
CA GLY A 14 20.70 7.06 -15.97
C GLY A 14 21.47 5.74 -15.80
N GLN A 15 21.90 5.37 -14.59
CA GLN A 15 22.66 4.11 -14.38
C GLN A 15 21.90 2.86 -14.86
N VAL A 16 20.56 2.91 -14.74
CA VAL A 16 19.64 1.85 -15.16
C VAL A 16 18.62 2.45 -16.12
N GLY A 17 18.43 1.82 -17.27
CA GLY A 17 17.43 2.19 -18.27
C GLY A 17 16.36 1.11 -18.45
N PHE A 18 15.27 1.46 -19.15
CA PHE A 18 14.20 0.53 -19.48
C PHE A 18 14.00 0.47 -20.99
N TYR A 19 13.91 -0.75 -21.53
CA TYR A 19 13.54 -1.00 -22.92
C TYR A 19 12.53 -2.14 -22.97
N VAL A 20 11.25 -1.77 -22.92
CA VAL A 20 10.11 -2.68 -22.80
C VAL A 20 9.08 -2.36 -23.87
N SER A 21 8.25 -3.34 -24.24
CA SER A 21 7.18 -3.13 -25.21
C SER A 21 6.20 -2.04 -24.76
N GLU A 22 5.56 -1.36 -25.73
CA GLU A 22 4.64 -0.24 -25.44
C GLU A 22 3.51 -0.62 -24.47
N SER A 23 2.97 -1.85 -24.59
CA SER A 23 1.91 -2.35 -23.71
C SER A 23 2.35 -2.53 -22.25
N LEU A 24 3.64 -2.71 -22.00
CA LEU A 24 4.21 -2.91 -20.67
C LEU A 24 4.74 -1.62 -20.03
N LYS A 25 4.79 -0.50 -20.77
CA LYS A 25 5.26 0.79 -20.21
C LYS A 25 4.51 1.24 -18.95
N PRO A 26 3.17 1.11 -18.82
CA PRO A 26 2.48 1.51 -17.60
C PRO A 26 2.98 0.75 -16.37
N ILE A 27 3.09 -0.58 -16.44
CA ILE A 27 3.56 -1.39 -15.32
C ILE A 27 5.04 -1.15 -15.04
N TYR A 28 5.88 -0.96 -16.06
CA TYR A 28 7.30 -0.69 -15.83
C TYR A 28 7.60 0.70 -15.27
N ARG A 29 6.74 1.69 -15.54
CA ARG A 29 6.79 2.99 -14.85
C ARG A 29 6.55 2.82 -13.35
N GLU A 30 5.57 2.00 -13.00
CA GLU A 30 5.26 1.70 -11.60
C GLU A 30 6.39 0.88 -10.94
N ILE A 31 6.90 -0.17 -11.61
CA ILE A 31 8.06 -0.95 -11.18
C ILE A 31 9.29 -0.07 -10.93
N ALA A 32 9.56 0.91 -11.79
CA ALA A 32 10.66 1.85 -11.59
C ALA A 32 10.49 2.64 -10.28
N GLY A 33 9.26 3.11 -10.00
CA GLY A 33 8.90 3.75 -8.73
C GLY A 33 9.11 2.84 -7.51
N LEU A 34 8.72 1.57 -7.60
CA LEU A 34 8.94 0.56 -6.56
C LEU A 34 10.45 0.31 -6.32
N LEU A 35 11.22 0.19 -7.39
CA LEU A 35 12.68 0.05 -7.35
C LEU A 35 13.41 1.30 -6.86
N GLY A 36 12.74 2.47 -6.85
CA GLY A 36 13.34 3.75 -6.47
C GLY A 36 14.33 4.28 -7.50
N ILE A 37 14.06 4.00 -8.78
CA ILE A 37 14.87 4.45 -9.92
C ILE A 37 13.99 5.25 -10.91
N PRO A 38 14.54 6.29 -11.56
CA PRO A 38 13.77 7.08 -12.51
C PRO A 38 13.41 6.24 -13.74
N PHE A 39 12.17 6.41 -14.22
CA PHE A 39 11.72 5.74 -15.43
C PHE A 39 12.14 6.55 -16.67
N HIS A 40 13.25 6.15 -17.29
CA HIS A 40 13.66 6.64 -18.61
C HIS A 40 13.47 5.53 -19.64
N ALA A 41 12.40 5.60 -20.43
CA ALA A 41 12.11 4.66 -21.51
C ALA A 41 12.32 5.31 -22.87
N SER A 42 13.03 4.65 -23.78
CA SER A 42 13.03 5.00 -25.22
C SER A 42 11.80 4.39 -25.89
N SER A 43 11.16 5.10 -26.84
CA SER A 43 10.08 4.54 -27.64
C SER A 43 10.61 3.70 -28.81
N GLU A 44 9.81 2.75 -29.30
CA GLU A 44 10.12 2.00 -30.54
C GLU A 44 10.08 2.90 -31.79
N GLU A 45 9.36 4.03 -31.73
CA GLU A 45 9.06 4.87 -32.91
C GLU A 45 10.06 6.01 -33.17
N ILE A 46 10.82 6.45 -32.15
CA ILE A 46 11.85 7.50 -32.31
C ILE A 46 13.04 7.14 -31.41
N PRO A 47 14.18 6.67 -31.99
CA PRO A 47 15.38 6.44 -31.21
C PRO A 47 16.01 7.80 -30.89
N ASP A 48 15.57 8.42 -29.78
CA ASP A 48 16.32 9.54 -29.23
C ASP A 48 17.61 8.96 -28.61
N ASP A 49 18.67 9.00 -29.42
CA ASP A 49 19.92 8.21 -29.42
C ASP A 49 20.80 8.35 -28.14
N SER A 50 20.36 9.12 -27.14
CA SER A 50 21.20 9.57 -26.02
C SER A 50 20.90 8.93 -24.65
N GLY A 51 19.74 8.29 -24.48
CA GLY A 51 19.29 7.79 -23.18
C GLY A 51 19.89 6.45 -22.77
N LEU A 52 19.77 5.42 -23.62
CA LEU A 52 20.19 4.05 -23.30
C LEU A 52 21.71 3.82 -23.41
N SER A 53 22.39 4.61 -24.23
CA SER A 53 23.82 4.47 -24.53
C SER A 53 24.73 4.78 -23.34
N ASN A 54 24.20 5.51 -22.35
CA ASN A 54 24.90 5.88 -21.12
C ASN A 54 24.53 4.99 -19.92
N CYS A 55 23.63 4.01 -20.10
CA CYS A 55 23.22 3.11 -19.03
C CYS A 55 24.26 2.02 -18.75
N GLN A 56 24.43 1.66 -17.48
CA GLN A 56 25.25 0.50 -17.09
C GLN A 56 24.43 -0.80 -17.10
N ALA A 57 23.12 -0.70 -16.86
CA ALA A 57 22.18 -1.81 -16.96
C ALA A 57 20.89 -1.37 -17.69
N ILE A 58 20.26 -2.29 -18.41
CA ILE A 58 18.99 -2.06 -19.11
C ILE A 58 18.03 -3.20 -18.75
N ILE A 59 16.87 -2.85 -18.21
CA ILE A 59 15.77 -3.78 -17.91
C ILE A 59 14.92 -3.93 -19.17
N VAL A 60 14.65 -5.19 -19.56
CA VAL A 60 13.94 -5.52 -20.80
C VAL A 60 12.84 -6.55 -20.61
N ASP A 61 11.76 -6.38 -21.36
CA ASP A 61 10.57 -7.25 -21.34
C ASP A 61 9.70 -7.04 -22.59
N GLY A 62 9.23 -8.13 -23.20
CA GLY A 62 8.31 -8.09 -24.34
C GLY A 62 8.91 -7.60 -25.66
N ILE A 63 10.24 -7.54 -25.78
CA ILE A 63 10.95 -6.95 -26.92
C ILE A 63 11.66 -7.98 -27.81
N SER A 64 12.12 -7.52 -28.99
CA SER A 64 13.07 -8.26 -29.83
C SER A 64 14.53 -7.96 -29.43
N LEU A 65 15.32 -9.01 -29.18
CA LEU A 65 16.76 -8.86 -28.93
C LEU A 65 17.48 -8.22 -30.12
N THR A 66 17.14 -8.61 -31.34
CA THR A 66 17.80 -8.10 -32.55
C THR A 66 17.67 -6.57 -32.67
N GLN A 67 16.51 -6.00 -32.31
CA GLN A 67 16.31 -4.55 -32.30
C GLN A 67 17.16 -3.86 -31.23
N LEU A 68 17.23 -4.43 -30.02
CA LEU A 68 18.07 -3.91 -28.95
C LEU A 68 19.55 -3.93 -29.34
N GLU A 69 20.01 -5.00 -30.00
CA GLU A 69 21.40 -5.12 -30.48
C GLU A 69 21.76 -4.03 -31.50
N LEU A 70 20.84 -3.69 -32.40
CA LEU A 70 21.02 -2.60 -33.37
C LEU A 70 21.13 -1.23 -32.67
N LEU A 71 20.26 -0.96 -31.69
CA LEU A 71 20.28 0.29 -30.92
C LEU A 71 21.59 0.47 -30.12
N ILE A 72 22.06 -0.58 -29.47
CA ILE A 72 23.32 -0.54 -28.70
C ILE A 72 24.54 -0.43 -29.65
N SER A 73 24.48 -1.06 -30.82
CA SER A 73 25.60 -1.03 -31.78
C SER A 73 25.77 0.34 -32.43
N ASN A 74 24.67 1.02 -32.76
CA ASN A 74 24.69 2.34 -33.41
C ASN A 74 25.18 3.46 -32.47
N SER A 75 25.06 3.28 -31.16
CA SER A 75 25.44 4.28 -30.15
C SER A 75 26.87 4.12 -29.60
N SER A 76 27.62 3.11 -30.06
CA SER A 76 28.91 2.67 -29.50
C SER A 76 30.14 3.57 -29.78
N GLY A 77 29.93 4.86 -30.06
CA GLY A 77 31.03 5.80 -30.31
C GLY A 77 31.82 6.26 -29.07
N GLN A 78 31.34 6.05 -27.83
CA GLN A 78 31.91 6.77 -26.66
C GLN A 78 32.04 6.03 -25.31
N SER A 79 31.64 4.76 -25.14
CA SER A 79 31.82 4.04 -23.85
C SER A 79 32.46 2.64 -24.01
N PRO A 80 33.52 2.31 -23.23
CA PRO A 80 34.21 1.01 -23.34
C PRO A 80 33.47 -0.16 -22.66
N LEU A 81 32.42 0.09 -21.87
CA LEU A 81 31.68 -0.94 -21.13
C LEU A 81 30.29 -1.16 -21.74
N LYS A 82 30.03 -2.38 -22.22
CA LYS A 82 28.70 -2.78 -22.71
C LYS A 82 27.72 -2.90 -21.53
N PRO A 83 26.47 -2.43 -21.68
CA PRO A 83 25.47 -2.52 -20.62
C PRO A 83 25.12 -3.98 -20.28
N LEU A 84 24.77 -4.23 -19.02
CA LEU A 84 24.14 -5.47 -18.57
C LEU A 84 22.65 -5.46 -18.93
N ILE A 85 22.19 -6.49 -19.63
CA ILE A 85 20.77 -6.65 -19.99
C ILE A 85 20.09 -7.56 -18.97
N LEU A 86 19.06 -7.03 -18.31
CA LEU A 86 18.25 -7.72 -17.32
C LEU A 86 16.92 -8.13 -17.96
N VAL A 87 16.82 -9.41 -18.36
CA VAL A 87 15.65 -9.96 -19.05
C VAL A 87 14.61 -10.39 -18.01
N CYS A 88 13.55 -9.61 -17.89
CA CYS A 88 12.51 -9.76 -16.86
C CYS A 88 11.20 -10.37 -17.39
N GLY A 89 11.17 -10.80 -18.64
CA GLY A 89 10.02 -11.46 -19.25
C GLY A 89 10.35 -11.99 -20.65
N PRO A 90 9.33 -12.38 -21.45
CA PRO A 90 9.54 -13.01 -22.74
C PRO A 90 10.26 -12.06 -23.72
N ILE A 91 11.21 -12.62 -24.47
CA ILE A 91 11.96 -11.93 -25.53
C ILE A 91 11.90 -12.73 -26.83
N THR A 92 11.99 -12.04 -27.96
CA THR A 92 11.97 -12.66 -29.30
C THR A 92 13.25 -12.40 -30.08
N GLY A 93 13.47 -13.17 -31.14
CA GLY A 93 14.63 -13.05 -32.02
C GLY A 93 15.86 -13.82 -31.53
N GLU A 94 16.71 -14.23 -32.48
CA GLU A 94 17.97 -14.89 -32.17
C GLU A 94 19.03 -13.86 -31.78
N ARG A 95 19.86 -14.23 -30.81
CA ARG A 95 20.99 -13.43 -30.37
C ARG A 95 22.06 -13.44 -31.46
N GLN A 96 22.30 -12.29 -32.11
CA GLN A 96 23.33 -12.18 -33.13
C GLN A 96 24.67 -11.76 -32.49
N ASN A 97 24.66 -11.07 -31.35
CA ASN A 97 25.86 -10.61 -30.65
C ASN A 97 26.12 -11.36 -29.33
N HIS A 98 27.04 -12.32 -29.36
CA HIS A 98 27.46 -13.07 -28.16
C HIS A 98 28.25 -12.24 -27.12
N ALA A 99 28.59 -10.98 -27.42
CA ALA A 99 29.33 -10.13 -26.49
C ALA A 99 28.45 -9.29 -25.54
N LEU A 100 27.11 -9.31 -25.68
CA LEU A 100 26.22 -8.69 -24.70
C LEU A 100 26.17 -9.49 -23.40
N ARG A 101 26.13 -8.83 -22.24
CA ARG A 101 25.99 -9.48 -20.94
C ARG A 101 24.51 -9.61 -20.64
N LEU A 102 23.97 -10.84 -20.60
CA LEU A 102 22.55 -11.08 -20.32
C LEU A 102 22.40 -11.79 -18.97
N LYS A 103 21.45 -11.32 -18.17
CA LYS A 103 20.94 -12.00 -16.99
C LYS A 103 19.44 -12.18 -17.16
N THR A 104 19.00 -13.42 -17.31
CA THR A 104 17.58 -13.78 -17.40
C THR A 104 17.05 -14.20 -16.05
N PHE A 105 15.89 -13.67 -15.68
CA PHE A 105 15.14 -14.05 -14.50
C PHE A 105 14.11 -15.15 -14.83
N SER A 106 13.74 -15.96 -13.85
CA SER A 106 12.81 -17.09 -14.04
C SER A 106 11.34 -16.69 -14.03
N PHE A 107 11.04 -15.41 -13.82
CA PHE A 107 9.69 -14.85 -13.72
C PHE A 107 9.37 -13.92 -14.89
N ASN A 108 8.07 -13.68 -15.11
CA ASN A 108 7.57 -12.68 -16.05
C ASN A 108 7.06 -11.47 -15.27
N LEU A 109 7.93 -10.49 -15.05
CA LEU A 109 7.70 -9.35 -14.17
C LEU A 109 6.57 -8.46 -14.68
N GLY A 110 6.54 -8.14 -15.96
CA GLY A 110 5.49 -7.27 -16.52
C GLY A 110 4.11 -7.90 -16.40
N GLN A 111 3.99 -9.20 -16.71
CA GLN A 111 2.72 -9.94 -16.60
C GLN A 111 2.28 -10.11 -15.15
N GLU A 112 3.17 -10.61 -14.28
CA GLU A 112 2.82 -10.89 -12.88
C GLU A 112 2.62 -9.61 -12.07
N GLY A 113 3.43 -8.58 -12.31
CA GLY A 113 3.25 -7.26 -11.71
C GLY A 113 1.90 -6.64 -12.09
N THR A 114 1.48 -6.76 -13.35
CA THR A 114 0.16 -6.29 -13.79
C THR A 114 -0.96 -7.03 -13.07
N ARG A 115 -0.89 -8.37 -13.01
CA ARG A 115 -1.88 -9.19 -12.31
C ARG A 115 -1.98 -8.82 -10.83
N LEU A 116 -0.85 -8.75 -10.13
CA LEU A 116 -0.80 -8.47 -8.69
C LEU A 116 -1.31 -7.05 -8.36
N LEU A 117 -0.87 -6.02 -9.09
CA LEU A 117 -1.25 -4.64 -8.79
C LEU A 117 -2.68 -4.29 -9.21
N MET A 118 -3.26 -5.01 -10.17
CA MET A 118 -4.62 -4.71 -10.65
C MET A 118 -5.66 -5.69 -10.09
N GLU A 119 -5.47 -6.98 -10.27
CA GLU A 119 -6.44 -8.02 -9.89
C GLU A 119 -6.20 -8.50 -8.45
N GLY A 120 -4.92 -8.58 -8.08
CA GLY A 120 -4.47 -9.12 -6.80
C GLY A 120 -4.47 -10.64 -6.81
N ARG A 121 -3.86 -11.19 -5.76
CA ARG A 121 -3.82 -12.63 -5.51
C ARG A 121 -5.12 -13.10 -4.85
N ASP A 122 -5.61 -14.29 -5.18
CA ASP A 122 -6.72 -14.91 -4.45
C ASP A 122 -6.23 -15.45 -3.08
N TYR A 123 -7.07 -15.37 -2.05
CA TYR A 123 -6.68 -15.76 -0.68
C TYR A 123 -6.39 -17.27 -0.54
N THR A 124 -6.82 -18.11 -1.49
CA THR A 124 -6.56 -19.55 -1.51
C THR A 124 -5.20 -19.91 -2.10
N GLU A 125 -4.51 -18.96 -2.72
CA GLU A 125 -3.19 -19.20 -3.30
C GLU A 125 -2.12 -19.41 -2.20
N LYS A 126 -1.14 -20.28 -2.46
CA LYS A 126 -0.14 -20.67 -1.44
C LYS A 126 0.78 -19.53 -0.98
N GLN A 127 0.97 -18.51 -1.80
CA GLN A 127 1.93 -17.43 -1.61
C GLN A 127 1.30 -16.15 -1.02
N VAL A 128 0.09 -16.23 -0.47
CA VAL A 128 -0.59 -15.05 0.13
C VAL A 128 0.22 -14.41 1.26
N SER A 129 1.05 -15.19 1.97
CA SER A 129 1.91 -14.71 3.05
C SER A 129 3.26 -14.14 2.58
N GLU A 130 3.51 -14.07 1.27
CA GLU A 130 4.77 -13.58 0.70
C GLU A 130 4.54 -12.34 -0.16
N PRO A 131 5.36 -11.27 -0.02
CA PRO A 131 5.32 -10.12 -0.90
C PRO A 131 6.01 -10.46 -2.23
N THR A 132 5.35 -11.28 -3.05
CA THR A 132 5.93 -11.86 -4.28
C THR A 132 6.50 -10.82 -5.24
N LEU A 133 5.85 -9.67 -5.40
CA LEU A 133 6.35 -8.58 -6.25
C LEU A 133 7.65 -8.02 -5.66
N ASP A 134 7.69 -7.70 -4.36
CA ASP A 134 8.91 -7.18 -3.75
C ASP A 134 10.07 -8.19 -3.79
N LEU A 135 9.78 -9.49 -3.69
CA LEU A 135 10.79 -10.54 -3.85
C LEU A 135 11.39 -10.58 -5.26
N MET A 136 10.57 -10.46 -6.31
CA MET A 136 11.07 -10.34 -7.69
C MET A 136 11.91 -9.07 -7.87
N LEU A 137 11.49 -7.95 -7.28
CA LEU A 137 12.24 -6.69 -7.33
C LEU A 137 13.57 -6.78 -6.57
N GLU A 138 13.60 -7.46 -5.42
CA GLU A 138 14.82 -7.69 -4.65
C GLU A 138 15.82 -8.58 -5.42
N GLU A 139 15.36 -9.57 -6.19
CA GLU A 139 16.24 -10.34 -7.08
C GLU A 139 16.90 -9.45 -8.15
N ILE A 140 16.14 -8.51 -8.72
CA ILE A 140 16.65 -7.53 -9.69
C ILE A 140 17.64 -6.58 -9.01
N GLN A 141 17.28 -6.02 -7.85
CA GLN A 141 18.15 -5.13 -7.09
C GLN A 141 19.45 -5.83 -6.67
N ALA A 142 19.41 -7.09 -6.24
CA ALA A 142 20.62 -7.84 -5.90
C ALA A 142 21.62 -7.93 -7.07
N VAL A 143 21.13 -8.08 -8.30
CA VAL A 143 21.98 -8.03 -9.50
C VAL A 143 22.50 -6.62 -9.76
N LEU A 144 21.65 -5.60 -9.67
CA LEU A 144 22.04 -4.20 -9.88
C LEU A 144 23.12 -3.76 -8.89
N ARG A 145 22.95 -4.04 -7.59
CA ARG A 145 23.89 -3.71 -6.51
C ARG A 145 25.28 -4.34 -6.74
N ARG A 146 25.34 -5.51 -7.38
CA ARG A 146 26.60 -6.20 -7.69
C ARG A 146 27.26 -5.69 -8.97
N GLU A 147 26.48 -5.38 -9.99
CA GLU A 147 26.98 -5.19 -11.35
C GLU A 147 27.07 -3.72 -11.79
N VAL A 148 26.31 -2.83 -11.16
CA VAL A 148 26.29 -1.40 -11.46
C VAL A 148 27.28 -0.69 -10.54
N ARG A 149 28.27 -0.01 -11.12
CA ARG A 149 29.30 0.69 -10.37
C ARG A 149 28.74 1.95 -9.71
N ASN A 150 29.05 2.12 -8.43
CA ASN A 150 28.63 3.27 -7.61
C ASN A 150 27.10 3.46 -7.66
N TYR A 151 26.36 2.36 -7.59
CA TYR A 151 24.91 2.36 -7.73
C TYR A 151 24.26 3.19 -6.62
N ILE A 152 23.35 4.09 -6.99
CA ILE A 152 22.52 4.82 -6.05
C ILE A 152 21.10 4.27 -6.08
N GLU A 153 20.58 3.96 -4.89
CA GLU A 153 19.18 3.58 -4.69
C GLU A 153 18.50 4.54 -3.70
N LEU A 154 17.19 4.68 -3.86
CA LEU A 154 16.30 5.26 -2.86
C LEU A 154 15.50 4.11 -2.23
N PRO A 155 15.95 3.49 -1.13
CA PRO A 155 15.20 2.42 -0.49
C PRO A 155 13.81 2.90 -0.07
N PRO A 156 12.79 2.03 -0.02
CA PRO A 156 11.46 2.36 0.49
C PRO A 156 11.44 2.44 2.03
N THR A 157 12.48 3.02 2.63
CA THR A 157 12.72 3.08 4.06
C THR A 157 13.04 4.53 4.46
N PRO A 158 12.21 5.18 5.29
CA PRO A 158 12.49 6.52 5.80
C PRO A 158 13.83 6.57 6.58
N TRP A 159 14.55 7.69 6.47
CA TRP A 159 15.78 7.86 7.23
C TRP A 159 15.52 7.80 8.74
N GLY A 160 16.30 6.98 9.47
CA GLY A 160 16.15 6.76 10.91
C GLY A 160 15.10 5.72 11.31
N TYR A 161 14.47 5.05 10.33
CA TYR A 161 13.49 4.00 10.55
C TYR A 161 13.80 2.77 9.69
N SER A 162 13.18 1.63 10.01
CA SER A 162 13.34 0.37 9.26
C SER A 162 12.29 0.19 8.17
N TYR A 163 11.05 0.62 8.45
CA TYR A 163 9.90 0.63 7.53
C TYR A 163 8.82 1.58 8.07
N ALA A 164 7.74 1.81 7.32
CA ALA A 164 6.56 2.55 7.79
C ALA A 164 5.44 1.61 8.25
N MET A 165 4.66 2.01 9.25
CA MET A 165 3.48 1.26 9.67
C MET A 165 2.28 2.20 9.83
N THR A 166 1.18 1.88 9.17
CA THR A 166 -0.06 2.63 9.21
C THR A 166 -1.11 1.89 10.03
N LEU A 167 -1.75 2.64 10.93
CA LEU A 167 -2.81 2.14 11.79
C LEU A 167 -4.13 2.67 11.28
N THR A 168 -5.10 1.79 11.04
CA THR A 168 -6.39 2.18 10.49
C THR A 168 -7.57 1.51 11.18
N HIS A 169 -8.70 2.22 11.20
CA HIS A 169 -9.91 1.77 11.89
C HIS A 169 -11.17 2.03 11.09
N ASP A 170 -11.99 0.99 10.94
CA ASP A 170 -13.34 1.11 10.39
C ASP A 170 -14.34 1.38 11.50
N ILE A 171 -15.07 2.48 11.33
CA ILE A 171 -16.09 2.94 12.26
C ILE A 171 -17.46 2.59 11.68
N ASP A 172 -17.82 1.31 11.77
CA ASP A 172 -19.14 0.83 11.32
C ASP A 172 -20.26 1.28 12.25
N ILE A 173 -19.97 1.26 13.55
CA ILE A 173 -20.95 1.43 14.61
C ILE A 173 -20.31 2.25 15.73
N LEU A 174 -20.92 3.40 16.02
CA LEU A 174 -20.53 4.24 17.16
C LEU A 174 -21.26 3.85 18.44
N SER A 175 -22.45 3.26 18.35
CA SER A 175 -23.34 3.08 19.50
C SER A 175 -24.38 1.99 19.23
N LEU A 176 -24.47 1.00 20.13
CA LEU A 176 -25.54 -0.01 20.08
C LEU A 176 -26.91 0.58 20.37
N LYS A 177 -26.96 1.69 21.12
CA LYS A 177 -28.21 2.38 21.45
C LYS A 177 -28.95 2.86 20.21
N GLU A 178 -28.22 3.27 19.17
CA GLU A 178 -28.77 3.84 17.93
C GLU A 178 -29.33 2.77 16.97
N MET A 179 -28.90 1.52 17.13
CA MET A 179 -29.34 0.41 16.27
C MET A 179 -30.72 -0.09 16.69
N PRO A 180 -31.64 -0.41 15.77
CA PRO A 180 -32.86 -1.15 16.13
C PRO A 180 -32.51 -2.51 16.76
N ILE A 181 -33.48 -3.16 17.43
CA ILE A 181 -33.33 -4.54 17.91
C ILE A 181 -33.34 -5.47 16.68
N SER A 182 -32.20 -5.52 16.00
CA SER A 182 -31.98 -6.18 14.72
C SER A 182 -31.08 -7.40 14.90
N ARG A 183 -30.80 -8.10 13.79
CA ARG A 183 -29.83 -9.20 13.76
C ARG A 183 -28.46 -8.79 14.32
N THR A 184 -28.01 -7.55 14.10
CA THR A 184 -26.72 -7.08 14.63
C THR A 184 -26.76 -6.87 16.14
N PHE A 185 -27.83 -6.27 16.66
CA PHE A 185 -28.02 -6.06 18.11
C PHE A 185 -28.18 -7.41 18.85
N LEU A 186 -29.02 -8.29 18.33
CA LEU A 186 -29.18 -9.65 18.88
C LEU A 186 -27.91 -10.48 18.73
N GLY A 187 -27.18 -10.29 17.62
CA GLY A 187 -25.86 -10.86 17.40
C GLY A 187 -24.85 -10.42 18.46
N TYR A 188 -24.86 -9.14 18.87
CA TYR A 188 -24.05 -8.66 20.00
C TYR A 188 -24.40 -9.41 21.29
N CYS A 189 -25.69 -9.58 21.61
CA CYS A 189 -26.11 -10.32 22.80
C CYS A 189 -25.68 -11.79 22.75
N TYR A 190 -25.85 -12.46 21.60
CA TYR A 190 -25.41 -13.84 21.38
C TYR A 190 -23.90 -13.97 21.54
N ARG A 191 -23.12 -13.08 20.93
CA ARG A 191 -21.66 -13.07 21.03
C ARG A 191 -21.19 -12.82 22.46
N SER A 192 -21.83 -11.90 23.17
CA SER A 192 -21.50 -11.54 24.56
C SER A 192 -21.93 -12.59 25.59
N SER A 193 -22.73 -13.59 25.20
CA SER A 193 -23.24 -14.64 26.11
C SER A 193 -22.79 -16.03 25.68
N VAL A 194 -23.52 -16.65 24.74
CA VAL A 194 -23.32 -18.03 24.30
C VAL A 194 -21.93 -18.22 23.70
N LEU A 195 -21.51 -17.29 22.85
CA LEU A 195 -20.24 -17.39 22.17
C LEU A 195 -19.07 -17.11 23.11
N SER A 196 -19.15 -16.03 23.90
CA SER A 196 -18.16 -15.72 24.93
C SER A 196 -18.00 -16.89 25.93
N TRP A 197 -19.08 -17.61 26.27
CA TRP A 197 -19.00 -18.83 27.08
C TRP A 197 -18.26 -19.97 26.36
N LYS A 198 -18.51 -20.20 25.07
CA LYS A 198 -17.77 -21.19 24.27
C LYS A 198 -16.28 -20.84 24.23
N GLN A 199 -15.93 -19.58 23.94
CA GLN A 199 -14.56 -19.10 23.87
C GLN A 199 -13.85 -19.14 25.23
N TRP A 200 -14.54 -18.81 26.32
CA TRP A 200 -14.03 -18.94 27.69
C TRP A 200 -13.70 -20.39 28.03
N LYS A 201 -14.58 -21.34 27.71
CA LYS A 201 -14.29 -22.77 27.89
C LYS A 201 -13.15 -23.27 27.02
N ALA A 202 -12.95 -22.68 25.84
CA ALA A 202 -11.83 -22.98 24.95
C ALA A 202 -10.52 -22.26 25.34
N GLY A 203 -10.51 -21.44 26.40
CA GLY A 203 -9.33 -20.70 26.84
C GLY A 203 -8.98 -19.47 25.98
N LYS A 204 -9.81 -19.09 25.00
CA LYS A 204 -9.59 -17.92 24.14
C LYS A 204 -9.93 -16.58 24.82
N VAL A 205 -10.74 -16.62 25.88
CA VAL A 205 -11.22 -15.45 26.63
C VAL A 205 -10.98 -15.67 28.12
N GLN A 206 -10.53 -14.63 28.82
CA GLN A 206 -10.28 -14.69 30.26
C GLN A 206 -11.60 -14.72 31.06
N THR A 207 -11.56 -15.29 32.27
CA THR A 207 -12.75 -15.34 33.15
C THR A 207 -13.33 -13.95 33.45
N SER A 208 -12.46 -12.95 33.68
CA SER A 208 -12.87 -11.56 33.91
C SER A 208 -13.59 -10.94 32.70
N GLU A 209 -13.11 -11.23 31.49
CA GLU A 209 -13.69 -10.76 30.23
C GLU A 209 -15.05 -11.41 29.95
N PHE A 210 -15.21 -12.69 30.27
CA PHE A 210 -16.50 -13.39 30.15
C PHE A 210 -17.57 -12.73 31.03
N PHE A 211 -17.29 -12.55 32.33
CA PHE A 211 -18.24 -11.88 33.23
C PHE A 211 -18.47 -10.41 32.84
N ARG A 212 -17.44 -9.74 32.33
CA ARG A 212 -17.56 -8.38 31.79
C ARG A 212 -18.48 -8.33 30.58
N SER A 213 -18.39 -9.28 29.64
CA SER A 213 -19.32 -9.38 28.49
C SER A 213 -20.77 -9.49 28.94
N LEU A 214 -21.07 -10.36 29.92
CA LEU A 214 -22.42 -10.51 30.46
C LEU A 214 -22.93 -9.22 31.11
N TRP A 215 -22.06 -8.54 31.86
CA TRP A 215 -22.39 -7.23 32.45
C TRP A 215 -22.66 -6.14 31.40
N GLU A 216 -21.91 -6.14 30.30
CA GLU A 216 -22.10 -5.19 29.20
C GLU A 216 -23.43 -5.39 28.46
N ILE A 217 -23.98 -6.61 28.43
CA ILE A 217 -25.36 -6.84 27.94
C ILE A 217 -26.35 -6.03 28.77
N GLY A 218 -26.29 -6.12 30.10
CA GLY A 218 -27.17 -5.39 31.00
C GLY A 218 -27.05 -3.87 30.83
N ARG A 219 -25.82 -3.35 30.74
CA ARG A 219 -25.58 -1.92 30.47
C ARG A 219 -26.06 -1.47 29.10
N THR A 220 -25.94 -2.31 28.08
CA THR A 220 -26.44 -2.01 26.73
C THR A 220 -27.97 -1.88 26.74
N TRP A 221 -28.68 -2.75 27.45
CA TRP A 221 -30.12 -2.62 27.65
C TRP A 221 -30.50 -1.37 28.45
N ALA A 222 -29.75 -1.04 29.51
CA ALA A 222 -29.96 0.21 30.25
C ALA A 222 -29.77 1.45 29.36
N ALA A 223 -28.72 1.47 28.54
CA ALA A 223 -28.46 2.52 27.56
C ALA A 223 -29.58 2.63 26.51
N LYS A 224 -30.10 1.48 26.06
CA LYS A 224 -31.28 1.39 25.17
C LYS A 224 -32.52 2.02 25.81
N ALA A 225 -32.69 1.84 27.12
CA ALA A 225 -33.74 2.49 27.92
C ALA A 225 -33.45 3.96 28.28
N GLY A 226 -32.34 4.53 27.80
CA GLY A 226 -31.97 5.93 28.01
C GLY A 226 -31.01 6.19 29.18
N LEU A 227 -30.56 5.15 29.88
CA LEU A 227 -29.68 5.26 31.05
C LEU A 227 -28.22 4.98 30.69
N GLY A 228 -27.36 6.00 30.82
CA GLY A 228 -25.92 5.85 30.61
C GLY A 228 -25.50 5.66 29.15
N GLN A 229 -24.36 5.00 28.95
CA GLN A 229 -23.75 4.74 27.64
C GLN A 229 -23.55 3.24 27.44
N ASP A 230 -23.76 2.75 26.22
CA ASP A 230 -23.46 1.37 25.86
C ASP A 230 -21.94 1.15 25.70
N VAL A 231 -21.56 -0.12 25.49
CA VAL A 231 -20.16 -0.52 25.39
C VAL A 231 -19.44 0.10 24.19
N TRP A 232 -20.10 0.24 23.04
CA TRP A 232 -19.44 0.70 21.81
C TRP A 232 -19.32 2.21 21.73
N LYS A 233 -20.23 2.95 22.37
CA LYS A 233 -20.06 4.39 22.59
C LYS A 233 -18.78 4.72 23.38
N ARG A 234 -18.31 3.79 24.22
CA ARG A 234 -17.05 3.92 24.98
C ARG A 234 -15.83 3.35 24.25
N ALA A 235 -16.03 2.58 23.19
CA ALA A 235 -14.96 1.86 22.51
C ALA A 235 -14.00 2.82 21.78
N LEU A 236 -14.54 3.78 21.01
CA LEU A 236 -13.70 4.77 20.32
C LEU A 236 -12.88 5.65 21.29
N PRO A 237 -13.44 6.23 22.37
CA PRO A 237 -12.64 6.91 23.38
C PRO A 237 -11.53 6.05 24.01
N THR A 238 -11.81 4.76 24.24
CA THR A 238 -10.83 3.81 24.80
C THR A 238 -9.66 3.57 23.84
N LEU A 239 -9.97 3.39 22.55
CA LEU A 239 -8.97 3.28 21.49
C LEU A 239 -8.09 4.54 21.41
N LEU A 240 -8.70 5.73 21.37
CA LEU A 240 -7.94 6.99 21.28
C LEU A 240 -7.06 7.22 22.51
N ASP A 241 -7.52 6.86 23.72
CA ASP A 241 -6.69 6.91 24.93
C ASP A 241 -5.52 5.93 24.87
N LEU A 242 -5.76 4.70 24.40
CA LEU A 242 -4.70 3.72 24.18
C LEU A 242 -3.63 4.27 23.22
N GLU A 243 -4.02 4.80 22.06
CA GLU A 243 -3.07 5.34 21.08
C GLU A 243 -2.33 6.57 21.60
N LYS A 244 -2.97 7.42 22.40
CA LYS A 244 -2.29 8.51 23.11
C LYS A 244 -1.22 7.99 24.05
N ARG A 245 -1.54 6.99 24.89
CA ARG A 245 -0.57 6.37 25.80
C ARG A 245 0.57 5.70 25.05
N LEU A 246 0.27 5.09 23.92
CA LEU A 246 1.27 4.49 23.03
C LEU A 246 2.00 5.54 22.18
N GLY A 247 1.62 6.82 22.18
CA GLY A 247 2.28 7.85 21.37
C GLY A 247 2.18 7.60 19.85
N VAL A 248 1.10 6.97 19.39
CA VAL A 248 0.83 6.69 17.97
C VAL A 248 -0.47 7.36 17.53
N ARG A 249 -0.69 7.45 16.22
CA ARG A 249 -1.92 7.97 15.60
C ARG A 249 -2.35 7.05 14.47
N SER A 250 -3.65 7.07 14.20
CA SER A 250 -4.30 6.22 13.21
C SER A 250 -5.26 7.02 12.33
N SER A 251 -5.70 6.40 11.23
CA SER A 251 -6.79 6.90 10.38
C SER A 251 -8.08 6.17 10.70
N LEU A 252 -9.14 6.93 10.94
CA LEU A 252 -10.46 6.41 11.27
C LEU A 252 -11.41 6.70 10.11
N TYR A 253 -11.92 5.64 9.48
CA TYR A 253 -12.84 5.73 8.35
C TYR A 253 -14.29 5.74 8.86
N PHE A 254 -15.02 6.80 8.52
CA PHE A 254 -16.41 6.99 8.94
C PHE A 254 -17.38 6.77 7.77
N MET A 255 -18.46 6.03 8.03
CA MET A 255 -19.50 5.79 7.05
C MET A 255 -20.24 7.10 6.75
N PRO A 256 -20.33 7.51 5.48
CA PRO A 256 -20.84 8.83 5.12
C PRO A 256 -22.36 8.95 5.33
N PHE A 257 -23.11 7.89 5.03
CA PHE A 257 -24.58 7.93 5.04
C PHE A 257 -25.18 6.90 6.01
N PRO A 258 -26.11 7.30 6.89
CA PRO A 258 -26.85 6.37 7.73
C PRO A 258 -27.87 5.57 6.89
N LYS A 259 -28.16 4.34 7.31
CA LYS A 259 -29.22 3.47 6.80
C LYS A 259 -29.12 3.17 5.29
N LYS A 260 -27.94 3.35 4.71
CA LYS A 260 -27.66 3.03 3.31
C LYS A 260 -26.76 1.78 3.26
N PRO A 261 -27.30 0.59 2.90
CA PRO A 261 -26.48 -0.61 2.78
C PRO A 261 -25.65 -0.63 1.49
N GLY A 262 -26.06 0.13 0.46
CA GLY A 262 -25.39 0.16 -0.83
C GLY A 262 -25.73 -1.04 -1.72
N ILE A 263 -24.92 -1.24 -2.75
CA ILE A 263 -25.12 -2.28 -3.77
C ILE A 263 -24.30 -3.53 -3.44
N LEU A 264 -24.89 -4.71 -3.71
CA LEU A 264 -24.20 -5.99 -3.63
C LEU A 264 -23.32 -6.22 -4.88
N PRO A 265 -22.00 -6.44 -4.72
CA PRO A 265 -21.10 -6.79 -5.81
C PRO A 265 -21.59 -8.00 -6.57
N GLU A 266 -21.42 -7.97 -7.89
CA GLU A 266 -21.88 -9.03 -8.79
C GLU A 266 -21.31 -10.40 -8.41
N ALA A 267 -20.03 -10.47 -8.03
CA ALA A 267 -19.38 -11.69 -7.58
C ALA A 267 -20.00 -12.33 -6.31
N LEU A 268 -20.79 -11.56 -5.55
CA LEU A 268 -21.49 -12.03 -4.35
C LEU A 268 -23.00 -12.26 -4.57
N ARG A 269 -23.52 -11.96 -5.76
CA ARG A 269 -24.91 -12.26 -6.12
C ARG A 269 -25.01 -13.78 -6.30
N LYS A 270 -26.02 -14.39 -5.69
CA LYS A 270 -26.26 -15.83 -5.89
C LYS A 270 -26.69 -16.06 -7.34
N ASP A 271 -26.17 -17.11 -7.97
CA ASP A 271 -26.73 -17.70 -9.22
C ASP A 271 -28.20 -18.05 -8.99
N LYS A 272 -29.09 -17.08 -9.20
CA LYS A 272 -30.54 -17.32 -9.30
C LYS A 272 -30.92 -17.80 -10.71
N ASP A 273 -29.96 -17.87 -11.63
CA ASP A 273 -30.20 -18.28 -13.01
C ASP A 273 -30.47 -19.79 -13.17
N LYS A 274 -30.09 -20.63 -12.19
CA LYS A 274 -30.49 -22.06 -12.18
C LYS A 274 -31.97 -22.30 -11.84
N ASP A 275 -32.66 -21.33 -11.26
CA ASP A 275 -34.09 -21.43 -10.95
C ASP A 275 -34.97 -20.82 -12.06
N ILE A 276 -34.42 -19.90 -12.87
CA ILE A 276 -35.15 -19.26 -13.99
C ILE A 276 -35.17 -20.18 -15.22
N GLU A 277 -34.09 -20.92 -15.49
CA GLU A 277 -34.04 -21.86 -16.63
C GLU A 277 -35.02 -23.05 -16.48
N ASN A 278 -35.35 -23.42 -15.23
CA ASN A 278 -36.38 -24.43 -14.94
C ASN A 278 -37.82 -23.89 -15.00
N ALA A 279 -38.00 -22.56 -14.98
CA ALA A 279 -39.30 -21.90 -15.15
C ALA A 279 -39.62 -21.57 -16.61
N SER A 280 -38.62 -21.51 -17.49
CA SER A 280 -38.78 -21.22 -18.94
C SER A 280 -39.15 -22.42 -19.81
N ASN A 281 -39.36 -23.61 -19.25
CA ASN A 281 -39.93 -24.76 -19.97
C ASN A 281 -41.47 -24.81 -19.94
N SER A 282 -42.12 -23.72 -19.51
CA SER A 282 -43.56 -23.53 -19.64
C SER A 282 -43.80 -22.13 -20.19
N TYR A 283 -44.54 -22.04 -21.30
CA TYR A 283 -44.89 -20.84 -22.07
C TYR A 283 -43.94 -20.47 -23.22
N ASN A 284 -44.19 -21.14 -24.35
CA ASN A 284 -44.09 -20.50 -25.66
C ASN A 284 -45.07 -19.32 -25.69
N ASP A 285 -44.57 -18.08 -25.71
CA ASP A 285 -45.20 -17.08 -26.55
C ASP A 285 -44.22 -16.01 -27.04
N ILE A 286 -44.37 -15.71 -28.32
CA ILE A 286 -43.47 -14.94 -29.16
C ILE A 286 -43.77 -13.46 -28.94
N ASN A 287 -42.79 -12.68 -28.52
CA ASN A 287 -42.68 -11.26 -28.89
C ASN A 287 -41.24 -10.76 -28.68
N HIS A 288 -40.54 -10.55 -29.79
CA HIS A 288 -39.28 -9.82 -29.82
C HIS A 288 -39.51 -8.38 -29.37
N LYS A 289 -39.22 -8.09 -28.10
CA LYS A 289 -38.86 -6.75 -27.63
C LYS A 289 -37.37 -6.78 -27.30
N GLU A 290 -36.64 -5.82 -27.86
CA GLU A 290 -35.24 -5.53 -27.52
C GLU A 290 -35.06 -5.49 -26.00
N PHE A 291 -34.48 -6.55 -25.46
CA PHE A 291 -34.01 -6.61 -24.09
C PHE A 291 -32.69 -5.84 -24.05
N THR A 292 -32.77 -4.54 -23.81
CA THR A 292 -31.62 -3.82 -23.28
C THR A 292 -31.36 -4.40 -21.89
N SER A 293 -30.27 -5.16 -21.76
CA SER A 293 -29.78 -5.71 -20.50
C SER A 293 -29.44 -4.58 -19.51
N LYS A 294 -30.46 -4.04 -18.85
CA LYS A 294 -30.29 -3.21 -17.66
C LYS A 294 -30.06 -4.17 -16.51
N THR A 295 -28.80 -4.38 -16.16
CA THR A 295 -28.40 -5.21 -15.02
C THR A 295 -29.13 -4.69 -13.78
N ILE A 296 -30.01 -5.50 -13.19
CA ILE A 296 -30.74 -5.12 -11.98
C ILE A 296 -29.72 -5.05 -10.83
N GLU A 297 -29.53 -3.87 -10.25
CA GLU A 297 -28.66 -3.69 -9.08
C GLU A 297 -29.33 -4.31 -7.85
N GLU A 298 -28.76 -5.40 -7.33
CA GLU A 298 -29.23 -6.01 -6.09
C GLU A 298 -28.70 -5.23 -4.87
N SER A 299 -29.60 -4.90 -3.94
CA SER A 299 -29.24 -4.20 -2.70
C SER A 299 -28.40 -5.09 -1.79
N ALA A 300 -27.36 -4.52 -1.19
CA ALA A 300 -26.54 -5.21 -0.19
C ALA A 300 -27.36 -5.53 1.08
N PRO A 301 -26.94 -6.54 1.87
CA PRO A 301 -27.61 -6.88 3.12
C PRO A 301 -27.76 -5.67 4.04
N SER A 302 -28.94 -5.56 4.68
CA SER A 302 -29.26 -4.41 5.55
C SER A 302 -28.30 -4.21 6.74
N ASN A 303 -27.58 -5.26 7.16
CA ASN A 303 -26.57 -5.18 8.21
C ASN A 303 -25.25 -4.53 7.77
N ARG A 304 -25.09 -4.20 6.48
CA ARG A 304 -24.00 -3.38 5.94
C ARG A 304 -24.17 -1.89 6.25
N ALA A 305 -25.40 -1.44 6.48
CA ALA A 305 -25.68 -0.04 6.69
C ALA A 305 -25.19 0.46 8.07
N SER A 306 -24.59 1.65 8.11
CA SER A 306 -24.41 2.39 9.36
C SER A 306 -25.75 2.81 9.96
N PHE A 307 -25.80 2.95 11.29
CA PHE A 307 -26.95 3.52 11.99
C PHE A 307 -26.69 4.92 12.55
N TYR A 308 -25.46 5.44 12.43
CA TYR A 308 -25.12 6.80 12.83
C TYR A 308 -25.02 7.72 11.61
N ASP A 309 -25.35 9.00 11.80
CA ASP A 309 -25.10 10.04 10.79
C ASP A 309 -23.79 10.76 11.13
N VAL A 310 -22.81 10.67 10.22
CA VAL A 310 -21.49 11.31 10.38
C VAL A 310 -21.59 12.83 10.59
N THR A 311 -22.65 13.47 10.10
CA THR A 311 -22.86 14.92 10.27
C THR A 311 -23.04 15.33 11.74
N ASN A 312 -23.54 14.41 12.59
CA ASN A 312 -23.63 14.61 14.04
C ASN A 312 -22.28 14.47 14.74
N SER A 313 -21.24 14.01 14.04
CA SER A 313 -19.90 13.77 14.58
C SER A 313 -18.90 14.86 14.19
N LYS A 314 -19.35 16.01 13.68
CA LYS A 314 -18.46 17.09 13.22
C LYS A 314 -17.40 17.48 14.24
N GLU A 315 -17.77 17.66 15.51
CA GLU A 315 -16.82 18.02 16.56
C GLU A 315 -15.79 16.91 16.81
N LEU A 316 -16.23 15.66 16.85
CA LEU A 316 -15.36 14.48 16.97
C LEU A 316 -14.35 14.46 15.82
N LEU A 317 -14.79 14.57 14.57
CA LEU A 317 -13.90 14.55 13.40
C LEU A 317 -12.87 15.67 13.44
N ASN A 318 -13.30 16.89 13.78
CA ASN A 318 -12.38 18.03 13.93
C ASN A 318 -11.38 17.84 15.08
N ASN A 319 -11.79 17.21 16.18
CA ASN A 319 -10.92 16.90 17.31
C ASN A 319 -9.92 15.78 16.98
N LEU A 320 -10.29 14.81 16.13
CA LEU A 320 -9.37 13.81 15.60
C LEU A 320 -8.25 14.48 14.79
N GLU A 321 -8.61 15.29 13.79
CA GLU A 321 -7.65 16.02 12.94
C GLU A 321 -6.73 16.93 13.78
N LYS A 322 -7.28 17.71 14.72
CA LYS A 322 -6.48 18.54 15.63
C LYS A 322 -5.54 17.73 16.52
N GLY A 323 -5.91 16.49 16.83
CA GLY A 323 -5.14 15.58 17.66
C GLY A 323 -4.04 14.83 16.90
N GLY A 324 -3.96 14.97 15.57
CA GLY A 324 -3.04 14.26 14.69
C GLY A 324 -3.55 12.91 14.20
N TRP A 325 -4.82 12.56 14.46
CA TRP A 325 -5.49 11.46 13.77
C TRP A 325 -6.04 11.93 12.44
N GLU A 326 -6.29 10.99 11.54
CA GLU A 326 -6.93 11.28 10.26
C GLU A 326 -8.39 10.80 10.29
N ALA A 327 -9.30 11.63 9.80
CA ALA A 327 -10.68 11.25 9.54
C ALA A 327 -10.87 10.97 8.05
N GLY A 328 -11.05 9.69 7.69
CA GLY A 328 -11.27 9.24 6.32
C GLY A 328 -12.71 8.80 6.03
N VAL A 329 -12.96 8.37 4.80
CA VAL A 329 -14.28 7.87 4.37
C VAL A 329 -14.34 6.35 4.45
N HIS A 330 -15.34 5.82 5.14
CA HIS A 330 -15.68 4.40 5.05
C HIS A 330 -16.74 4.20 3.97
N GLY A 331 -16.30 3.94 2.75
CA GLY A 331 -17.14 4.04 1.57
C GLY A 331 -18.22 2.96 1.49
N ILE A 332 -19.35 3.32 0.88
CA ILE A 332 -20.51 2.42 0.67
C ILE A 332 -20.56 2.00 -0.79
N ASP A 333 -20.73 2.97 -1.69
CA ASP A 333 -20.92 2.76 -3.14
C ASP A 333 -19.81 3.43 -3.98
N ALA A 334 -18.86 4.13 -3.34
CA ALA A 334 -17.74 4.78 -4.03
C ALA A 334 -16.90 3.84 -4.93
N TRP A 335 -16.94 2.54 -4.65
CA TRP A 335 -16.18 1.51 -5.37
C TRP A 335 -16.69 1.23 -6.79
N HIS A 336 -17.91 1.63 -7.16
CA HIS A 336 -18.46 1.32 -8.50
C HIS A 336 -19.07 2.51 -9.24
N ASP A 337 -19.28 3.63 -8.55
CA ASP A 337 -19.86 4.83 -9.16
C ASP A 337 -19.07 6.09 -8.76
N PRO A 338 -18.42 6.78 -9.72
CA PRO A 338 -17.74 8.05 -9.48
C PRO A 338 -18.64 9.13 -8.86
N GLN A 339 -19.95 9.13 -9.17
CA GLN A 339 -20.87 10.12 -8.58
C GLN A 339 -21.10 9.84 -7.10
N ALA A 340 -21.34 8.58 -6.72
CA ALA A 340 -21.39 8.14 -5.33
C ALA A 340 -20.07 8.44 -4.62
N ALA A 341 -18.92 8.17 -5.26
CA ALA A 341 -17.60 8.46 -4.71
C ALA A 341 -17.45 9.95 -4.36
N ARG A 342 -17.80 10.86 -5.27
CA ARG A 342 -17.81 12.32 -5.01
C ARG A 342 -18.76 12.72 -3.87
N ALA A 343 -19.94 12.11 -3.81
CA ALA A 343 -20.92 12.42 -2.77
C ALA A 343 -20.45 11.96 -1.38
N GLU A 344 -19.86 10.77 -1.29
CA GLU A 344 -19.29 10.21 -0.06
C GLU A 344 -18.07 10.99 0.40
N TYR A 345 -17.14 11.30 -0.52
CA TYR A 345 -16.00 12.19 -0.29
C TYR A 345 -16.47 13.55 0.26
N GLY A 346 -17.35 14.23 -0.47
CA GLY A 346 -17.79 15.58 -0.16
C GLY A 346 -18.49 15.67 1.20
N ARG A 347 -19.22 14.62 1.60
CA ARG A 347 -19.90 14.59 2.89
C ARG A 347 -18.94 14.61 4.08
N VAL A 348 -17.82 13.91 4.00
CA VAL A 348 -16.80 13.92 5.07
C VAL A 348 -15.88 15.14 4.94
N ALA A 349 -15.43 15.48 3.73
CA ALA A 349 -14.57 16.65 3.47
C ALA A 349 -15.18 17.96 3.99
N ASN A 350 -16.48 18.16 3.81
CA ASN A 350 -17.18 19.35 4.30
C ASN A 350 -17.22 19.45 5.84
N LEU A 351 -17.12 18.32 6.56
CA LEU A 351 -17.13 18.29 8.02
C LEU A 351 -15.74 18.53 8.62
N THR A 352 -14.71 17.95 8.00
CA THR A 352 -13.30 18.01 8.44
C THR A 352 -12.56 19.22 7.89
N ARG A 353 -13.04 19.79 6.77
CA ARG A 353 -12.35 20.81 5.94
C ARG A 353 -11.01 20.33 5.36
N GLN A 354 -10.80 19.02 5.28
CA GLN A 354 -9.64 18.42 4.63
C GLN A 354 -9.94 18.15 3.15
N ASN A 355 -8.90 18.25 2.31
CA ASN A 355 -8.95 17.98 0.87
C ASN A 355 -8.09 16.75 0.47
N GLU A 356 -7.43 16.12 1.44
CA GLU A 356 -6.55 14.97 1.28
C GLU A 356 -7.14 13.77 2.03
N LEU A 357 -8.31 13.30 1.58
CA LEU A 357 -9.01 12.18 2.20
C LEU A 357 -8.68 10.86 1.51
N GLY A 358 -8.45 9.84 2.32
CA GLY A 358 -8.50 8.46 1.85
C GLY A 358 -9.85 7.79 2.10
N VAL A 359 -9.97 6.61 1.50
CA VAL A 359 -11.16 5.76 1.60
C VAL A 359 -10.80 4.33 1.97
N ARG A 360 -11.71 3.67 2.68
CA ARG A 360 -11.77 2.22 2.79
C ARG A 360 -13.19 1.75 2.55
N MET A 361 -13.39 0.81 1.64
CA MET A 361 -14.73 0.33 1.30
C MET A 361 -15.23 -0.68 2.33
N HIS A 362 -16.46 -0.47 2.81
CA HIS A 362 -17.08 -1.35 3.79
C HIS A 362 -17.24 -2.77 3.24
N TRP A 363 -16.76 -3.76 4.01
CA TRP A 363 -16.58 -5.18 3.66
C TRP A 363 -15.56 -5.45 2.53
N LEU A 364 -14.66 -4.51 2.28
CA LEU A 364 -13.67 -4.56 1.20
C LEU A 364 -14.32 -4.76 -0.19
N TYR A 365 -15.54 -4.24 -0.38
CA TYR A 365 -16.22 -4.29 -1.68
C TYR A 365 -15.41 -3.57 -2.73
N PHE A 366 -15.07 -4.31 -3.79
CA PHE A 366 -14.14 -3.90 -4.81
C PHE A 366 -14.43 -4.64 -6.11
N LYS A 367 -14.31 -3.94 -7.24
CA LYS A 367 -14.37 -4.49 -8.58
C LYS A 367 -13.11 -4.07 -9.33
N SER A 368 -12.24 -5.04 -9.56
CA SER A 368 -11.02 -4.79 -10.32
C SER A 368 -11.32 -4.77 -11.83
N PRO A 369 -10.77 -3.81 -12.59
CA PRO A 369 -9.96 -2.66 -12.16
C PRO A 369 -10.76 -1.36 -11.93
N GLU A 370 -12.08 -1.37 -12.15
CA GLU A 370 -12.91 -0.16 -12.22
C GLU A 370 -13.02 0.62 -10.91
N SER A 371 -12.90 -0.05 -9.76
CA SER A 371 -12.95 0.59 -8.46
C SER A 371 -11.87 1.64 -8.28
N PHE A 372 -10.62 1.34 -8.66
CA PHE A 372 -9.55 2.32 -8.62
C PHE A 372 -9.92 3.61 -9.37
N LYS A 373 -10.47 3.46 -10.59
CA LYS A 373 -10.85 4.62 -11.39
C LYS A 373 -12.00 5.41 -10.77
N SER A 374 -12.98 4.70 -10.22
CA SER A 374 -14.14 5.31 -9.58
C SER A 374 -13.74 6.15 -8.36
N LEU A 375 -12.76 5.66 -7.59
CA LEU A 375 -12.22 6.35 -6.43
C LEU A 375 -11.37 7.57 -6.82
N GLU A 376 -10.53 7.45 -7.85
CA GLU A 376 -9.78 8.59 -8.39
C GLU A 376 -10.71 9.71 -8.87
N GLU A 377 -11.72 9.37 -9.69
CA GLU A 377 -12.71 10.34 -10.18
C GLU A 377 -13.63 10.89 -9.08
N GLY A 378 -13.71 10.17 -7.96
CA GLY A 378 -14.32 10.57 -6.70
C GLY A 378 -13.57 11.69 -5.98
N GLY A 379 -12.29 11.88 -6.30
CA GLY A 379 -11.39 12.84 -5.65
C GLY A 379 -10.62 12.28 -4.45
N PHE A 380 -10.63 10.97 -4.24
CA PHE A 380 -9.84 10.35 -3.17
C PHE A 380 -8.35 10.39 -3.49
N GLN A 381 -7.54 10.67 -2.48
CA GLN A 381 -6.08 10.69 -2.61
C GLN A 381 -5.50 9.28 -2.55
N TYR A 382 -6.13 8.41 -1.77
CA TYR A 382 -5.73 7.02 -1.65
C TYR A 382 -6.89 6.09 -1.31
N ASP A 383 -6.77 4.85 -1.75
CA ASP A 383 -7.58 3.72 -1.34
C ASP A 383 -6.75 2.83 -0.41
N ALA A 384 -7.38 2.30 0.64
CA ALA A 384 -6.78 1.35 1.57
C ALA A 384 -7.61 0.06 1.69
N THR A 385 -8.40 -0.24 0.66
CA THR A 385 -9.34 -1.36 0.59
C THR A 385 -8.67 -2.65 0.15
N PHE A 386 -7.59 -2.59 -0.65
CA PHE A 386 -7.10 -3.76 -1.36
C PHE A 386 -6.35 -4.72 -0.42
N GLY A 387 -7.09 -5.69 0.12
CA GLY A 387 -6.62 -6.74 1.01
C GLY A 387 -7.62 -7.90 1.10
N TYR A 388 -7.57 -8.64 2.21
CA TYR A 388 -8.38 -9.83 2.45
C TYR A 388 -9.24 -9.71 3.70
N ASN A 389 -10.44 -10.29 3.66
CA ASN A 389 -11.22 -10.53 4.87
C ASN A 389 -10.81 -11.87 5.52
N GLU A 390 -10.31 -12.81 4.72
CA GLU A 390 -10.16 -14.23 5.06
C GLU A 390 -8.83 -14.56 5.72
N VAL A 391 -7.75 -13.89 5.32
CA VAL A 391 -6.37 -14.18 5.73
C VAL A 391 -5.58 -12.89 5.96
N VAL A 392 -4.38 -12.99 6.53
CA VAL A 392 -3.39 -11.89 6.52
C VAL A 392 -2.35 -12.17 5.46
N GLY A 393 -1.88 -11.14 4.76
CA GLY A 393 -0.98 -11.34 3.63
C GLY A 393 -0.86 -10.16 2.67
N PHE A 394 -0.41 -10.46 1.46
CA PHE A 394 -0.03 -9.49 0.43
C PHE A 394 -0.88 -9.67 -0.82
N ARG A 395 -2.09 -9.10 -0.83
CA ARG A 395 -2.98 -9.19 -2.00
C ARG A 395 -2.36 -8.59 -3.26
N ALA A 396 -1.71 -7.44 -3.14
CA ALA A 396 -0.94 -6.81 -4.22
C ALA A 396 0.48 -7.37 -4.38
N GLY A 397 0.87 -8.37 -3.57
CA GLY A 397 2.22 -8.93 -3.55
C GLY A 397 3.32 -7.95 -3.14
N THR A 398 2.99 -6.78 -2.56
CA THR A 398 3.96 -5.74 -2.18
C THR A 398 3.60 -5.08 -0.86
N LEU A 399 4.63 -4.63 -0.14
CA LEU A 399 4.59 -3.75 1.02
C LEU A 399 4.51 -2.27 0.63
N GLN A 400 4.81 -1.93 -0.62
CA GLN A 400 4.89 -0.53 -1.04
C GLN A 400 3.52 -0.05 -1.53
N PRO A 401 3.10 1.18 -1.15
CA PRO A 401 2.02 1.86 -1.84
C PRO A 401 2.36 2.04 -3.32
N TYR A 402 1.35 1.96 -4.18
CA TYR A 402 1.51 2.03 -5.63
C TYR A 402 0.42 2.85 -6.31
N HIS A 403 0.66 3.26 -7.56
CA HIS A 403 -0.40 3.82 -8.39
C HIS A 403 -1.01 2.71 -9.24
N PRO A 404 -2.32 2.43 -9.12
CA PRO A 404 -2.99 1.49 -10.02
C PRO A 404 -2.80 1.90 -11.48
N LEU A 405 -2.63 0.93 -12.38
CA LEU A 405 -2.19 1.18 -13.76
C LEU A 405 -3.20 1.98 -14.61
N ASN A 406 -4.46 2.02 -14.19
CA ASN A 406 -5.53 2.81 -14.81
C ASN A 406 -5.75 4.19 -14.14
N CYS A 407 -4.93 4.54 -13.15
CA CYS A 407 -5.00 5.80 -12.40
C CYS A 407 -3.74 6.65 -12.63
N GLN A 408 -3.86 7.95 -12.37
CA GLN A 408 -2.77 8.93 -12.49
C GLN A 408 -2.29 9.45 -11.14
N THR A 409 -3.19 9.53 -10.16
CA THR A 409 -2.98 10.25 -8.90
C THR A 409 -3.38 9.45 -7.67
N LEU A 410 -4.35 8.54 -7.79
CA LEU A 410 -4.78 7.70 -6.68
C LEU A 410 -3.64 6.79 -6.24
N TRP A 411 -3.35 6.78 -4.95
CA TRP A 411 -2.51 5.77 -4.32
C TRP A 411 -3.35 4.58 -3.87
N GLU A 412 -2.89 3.36 -4.11
CA GLU A 412 -3.31 2.19 -3.35
C GLU A 412 -2.35 1.98 -2.18
N LEU A 413 -2.89 1.89 -0.97
CA LEU A 413 -2.19 1.49 0.26
C LEU A 413 -2.68 0.07 0.64
N PRO A 414 -1.95 -0.98 0.24
CA PRO A 414 -2.41 -2.35 0.44
C PRO A 414 -2.73 -2.65 1.91
N LEU A 415 -3.86 -3.33 2.16
CA LEU A 415 -4.21 -3.83 3.48
C LEU A 415 -3.54 -5.19 3.72
N HIS A 416 -2.80 -5.30 4.82
CA HIS A 416 -1.99 -6.48 5.11
C HIS A 416 -2.52 -7.31 6.28
N ILE A 417 -2.95 -6.64 7.34
CA ILE A 417 -3.36 -7.29 8.60
C ILE A 417 -4.71 -6.74 9.04
N GLN A 418 -5.70 -7.61 9.21
CA GLN A 418 -7.04 -7.26 9.66
C GLN A 418 -7.42 -8.08 10.90
N ASP A 419 -8.00 -7.43 11.90
CA ASP A 419 -8.47 -8.07 13.12
C ASP A 419 -9.52 -9.16 12.87
N GLY A 420 -10.48 -8.89 11.97
CA GLY A 420 -11.51 -9.85 11.55
C GLY A 420 -10.92 -11.10 10.92
N ALA A 421 -9.90 -10.97 10.06
CA ALA A 421 -9.24 -12.12 9.43
C ALA A 421 -8.58 -13.04 10.47
N LEU A 422 -7.89 -12.44 11.45
CA LEU A 422 -7.17 -13.18 12.49
C LEU A 422 -8.09 -13.84 13.52
N LEU A 423 -9.06 -13.08 14.04
CA LEU A 423 -9.77 -13.41 15.28
C LEU A 423 -11.28 -13.64 15.08
N GLY A 424 -11.80 -13.37 13.88
CA GLY A 424 -13.20 -13.61 13.53
C GLY A 424 -13.51 -15.11 13.39
N GLU A 425 -14.68 -15.53 13.86
CA GLU A 425 -15.10 -16.94 13.83
C GLU A 425 -15.43 -17.43 12.42
N GLU A 426 -15.74 -16.48 11.53
CA GLU A 426 -15.98 -16.69 10.11
C GLU A 426 -14.69 -16.84 9.28
N HIS A 427 -13.52 -16.60 9.88
CA HIS A 427 -12.21 -16.59 9.23
C HIS A 427 -11.23 -17.53 9.96
N LEU A 428 -10.06 -17.06 10.41
CA LEU A 428 -9.05 -17.94 11.01
C LEU A 428 -9.38 -18.38 12.44
N ASP A 429 -10.27 -17.67 13.15
CA ASP A 429 -10.70 -17.99 14.53
C ASP A 429 -9.52 -18.27 15.48
N LEU A 430 -8.43 -17.50 15.39
CA LEU A 430 -7.23 -17.73 16.19
C LEU A 430 -7.42 -17.25 17.64
N ASN A 431 -6.64 -17.79 18.57
CA ASN A 431 -6.45 -17.14 19.87
C ASN A 431 -5.47 -15.96 19.74
N ARG A 432 -5.29 -15.16 20.81
CA ARG A 432 -4.46 -13.93 20.76
C ARG A 432 -2.98 -14.19 20.48
N GLU A 433 -2.44 -15.29 21.01
CA GLU A 433 -1.04 -15.66 20.77
C GLU A 433 -0.84 -16.09 19.32
N GLU A 434 -1.71 -16.98 18.83
CA GLU A 434 -1.71 -17.44 17.44
C GLU A 434 -1.92 -16.27 16.48
N ALA A 435 -2.85 -15.36 16.76
CA ALA A 435 -3.10 -14.17 15.94
C ALA A 435 -1.86 -13.28 15.84
N TYR A 436 -1.15 -13.05 16.94
CA TYR A 436 0.11 -12.31 16.93
C TYR A 436 1.19 -13.04 16.11
N LEU A 437 1.37 -14.35 16.33
CA LEU A 437 2.38 -15.14 15.62
C LEU A 437 2.09 -15.26 14.12
N THR A 438 0.83 -15.30 13.72
CA THR A 438 0.39 -15.31 12.31
C THR A 438 0.61 -13.96 11.64
N ALA A 439 0.42 -12.84 12.37
CA ALA A 439 0.58 -11.49 11.84
C ALA A 439 2.04 -11.01 11.81
N LYS A 440 2.87 -11.43 12.77
CA LYS A 440 4.27 -10.99 12.92
C LYS A 440 5.13 -11.15 11.65
N PRO A 441 5.03 -12.25 10.86
CA PRO A 441 5.81 -12.40 9.63
C PRO A 441 5.64 -11.27 8.61
N VAL A 442 4.49 -10.59 8.58
CA VAL A 442 4.29 -9.40 7.73
C VAL A 442 5.23 -8.26 8.15
N LEU A 443 5.42 -8.05 9.46
CA LEU A 443 6.37 -7.06 9.97
C LEU A 443 7.82 -7.49 9.71
N ASP A 444 8.11 -8.79 9.78
CA ASP A 444 9.44 -9.31 9.48
C ASP A 444 9.83 -9.07 8.01
N TRP A 445 8.88 -9.19 7.08
CA TRP A 445 9.07 -8.82 5.68
C TRP A 445 9.35 -7.33 5.52
N ALA A 446 8.57 -6.47 6.19
CA ALA A 446 8.77 -5.03 6.14
C ALA A 446 10.13 -4.59 6.72
N ASN A 447 10.55 -5.21 7.81
CA ASN A 447 11.86 -4.96 8.40
C ASN A 447 13.02 -5.35 7.47
N ARG A 448 12.81 -6.34 6.59
CA ARG A 448 13.80 -6.77 5.59
C ARG A 448 13.79 -5.92 4.33
N LEU A 449 12.61 -5.59 3.81
CA LEU A 449 12.43 -5.02 2.46
C LEU A 449 12.11 -3.52 2.47
N GLY A 450 11.78 -2.94 3.62
CA GLY A 450 11.17 -1.61 3.73
C GLY A 450 9.69 -1.64 3.34
N GLY A 451 9.12 -0.49 2.98
CA GLY A 451 7.71 -0.37 2.60
C GLY A 451 6.81 0.15 3.73
N ALA A 452 5.51 -0.06 3.59
CA ALA A 452 4.47 0.36 4.52
C ALA A 452 3.52 -0.80 4.87
N VAL A 453 3.50 -1.22 6.14
CA VAL A 453 2.52 -2.22 6.61
C VAL A 453 1.26 -1.51 7.08
N SER A 454 0.10 -1.96 6.59
CA SER A 454 -1.22 -1.41 6.94
C SER A 454 -2.01 -2.38 7.81
N LEU A 455 -2.43 -1.90 8.99
CA LEU A 455 -3.24 -2.62 9.97
C LEU A 455 -4.67 -2.08 9.97
N LEU A 456 -5.68 -2.96 9.98
CA LEU A 456 -7.09 -2.63 10.14
C LEU A 456 -7.67 -3.25 11.42
N TRP A 457 -8.06 -2.40 12.37
CA TRP A 457 -8.76 -2.80 13.59
C TRP A 457 -10.09 -2.07 13.72
N HIS A 458 -11.15 -2.78 14.06
CA HIS A 458 -12.43 -2.12 14.31
C HIS A 458 -12.46 -1.56 15.74
N ASN A 459 -13.14 -0.42 15.95
CA ASN A 459 -13.29 0.17 17.29
C ASN A 459 -13.86 -0.82 18.33
N GLN A 460 -14.78 -1.68 17.91
CA GLN A 460 -15.44 -2.68 18.75
C GLN A 460 -14.47 -3.75 19.29
N SER A 461 -13.32 -3.93 18.63
CA SER A 461 -12.30 -4.91 18.99
C SER A 461 -11.65 -4.63 20.35
N PHE A 462 -11.71 -3.40 20.85
CA PHE A 462 -11.15 -3.00 22.14
C PHE A 462 -12.10 -3.23 23.32
N THR A 463 -13.32 -3.70 23.07
CA THR A 463 -14.36 -3.85 24.09
C THR A 463 -15.13 -5.16 23.95
N ALA A 464 -16.10 -5.39 24.83
CA ALA A 464 -16.95 -6.56 24.73
C ALA A 464 -17.75 -6.55 23.42
N PRO A 465 -17.93 -7.71 22.78
CA PRO A 465 -17.51 -9.05 23.25
C PRO A 465 -16.12 -9.49 22.78
N ARG A 466 -15.38 -8.65 22.03
CA ARG A 466 -14.18 -9.05 21.30
C ARG A 466 -12.94 -9.14 22.19
N PHE A 467 -12.56 -8.05 22.86
CA PHE A 467 -11.31 -7.95 23.61
C PHE A 467 -10.05 -8.36 22.81
N TRP A 468 -10.00 -7.95 21.55
CA TRP A 468 -8.91 -8.20 20.60
C TRP A 468 -7.84 -7.09 20.60
N GLY A 469 -8.02 -6.05 21.41
CA GLY A 469 -7.08 -4.92 21.50
C GLY A 469 -5.66 -5.31 21.94
N GLU A 470 -5.50 -6.41 22.68
CA GLU A 470 -4.19 -6.90 23.10
C GLU A 470 -3.28 -7.23 21.89
N VAL A 471 -3.82 -7.82 20.83
CA VAL A 471 -3.04 -8.17 19.62
C VAL A 471 -2.58 -6.89 18.90
N TYR A 472 -3.43 -5.88 18.84
CA TYR A 472 -3.09 -4.55 18.31
C TYR A 472 -1.92 -3.91 19.08
N GLU A 473 -2.00 -3.93 20.41
CA GLU A 473 -0.93 -3.40 21.28
C GLU A 473 0.39 -4.14 21.07
N ARG A 474 0.35 -5.47 20.94
CA ARG A 474 1.54 -6.29 20.66
C ARG A 474 2.16 -6.00 19.30
N LEU A 475 1.37 -5.82 18.25
CA LEU A 475 1.87 -5.46 16.92
C LEU A 475 2.50 -4.07 16.91
N ILE A 476 1.91 -3.09 17.61
CA ILE A 476 2.53 -1.76 17.78
C ILE A 476 3.84 -1.85 18.55
N ALA A 477 3.86 -2.62 19.64
CA ALA A 477 5.07 -2.82 20.43
C ALA A 477 6.19 -3.49 19.60
N GLN A 478 5.84 -4.48 18.78
CA GLN A 478 6.77 -5.13 17.87
C GLN A 478 7.27 -4.14 16.80
N GLY A 479 6.39 -3.38 16.15
CA GLY A 479 6.82 -2.37 15.17
C GLY A 479 7.73 -1.29 15.76
N LYS A 480 7.46 -0.84 17.00
CA LYS A 480 8.38 0.08 17.70
C LYS A 480 9.74 -0.56 17.98
N LYS A 481 9.76 -1.83 18.39
CA LYS A 481 11.00 -2.57 18.63
C LYS A 481 11.82 -2.71 17.35
N ASP A 482 11.16 -2.89 16.21
CA ASP A 482 11.79 -3.00 14.90
C ASP A 482 12.24 -1.64 14.34
N GLY A 483 11.87 -0.53 14.98
CA GLY A 483 12.20 0.82 14.51
C GLY A 483 11.28 1.33 13.40
N ALA A 484 10.01 0.91 13.40
CA ALA A 484 9.01 1.37 12.43
C ALA A 484 8.63 2.84 12.65
N TRP A 485 8.46 3.57 11.55
CA TRP A 485 7.78 4.87 11.57
C TRP A 485 6.28 4.64 11.59
N ILE A 486 5.67 4.79 12.77
CA ILE A 486 4.22 4.63 12.94
C ILE A 486 3.53 5.97 12.72
N ALA A 487 2.79 6.09 11.62
CA ALA A 487 2.18 7.34 11.19
C ALA A 487 0.84 7.10 10.46
N ILE A 488 0.08 8.18 10.28
CA ILE A 488 -1.16 8.10 9.50
C ILE A 488 -0.84 7.89 8.00
N PRO A 489 -1.66 7.11 7.26
CA PRO A 489 -1.61 6.96 5.81
C PRO A 489 -1.24 8.22 5.03
N ARG A 490 -1.88 9.37 5.30
CA ARG A 490 -1.58 10.64 4.60
C ARG A 490 -0.10 11.04 4.67
N GLU A 491 0.55 10.85 5.82
CA GLU A 491 1.97 11.20 6.00
C GLU A 491 2.89 10.19 5.29
N VAL A 492 2.59 8.91 5.43
CA VAL A 492 3.35 7.84 4.76
C VAL A 492 3.29 8.01 3.24
N LEU A 493 2.12 8.29 2.68
CA LEU A 493 1.96 8.49 1.24
C LEU A 493 2.60 9.78 0.73
N ARG A 494 2.63 10.85 1.54
CA ARG A 494 3.43 12.05 1.25
C ARG A 494 4.93 11.72 1.20
N TRP A 495 5.43 10.86 2.10
CA TRP A 495 6.81 10.39 2.04
C TRP A 495 7.09 9.56 0.78
N PHE A 496 6.21 8.63 0.40
CA PHE A 496 6.34 7.87 -0.85
C PHE A 496 6.25 8.76 -2.08
N THR A 497 5.39 9.79 -2.06
CA THR A 497 5.32 10.81 -3.11
C THR A 497 6.66 11.54 -3.24
N LEU A 498 7.25 11.98 -2.12
CA LEU A 498 8.57 12.60 -2.12
C LEU A 498 9.64 11.64 -2.67
N ARG A 499 9.63 10.37 -2.26
CA ARG A 499 10.54 9.34 -2.78
C ARG A 499 10.43 9.19 -4.29
N ARG A 500 9.22 9.09 -4.84
CA ARG A 500 8.99 8.87 -6.27
C ARG A 500 9.33 10.06 -7.16
N HIS A 501 9.23 11.28 -6.64
CA HIS A 501 9.56 12.50 -7.38
C HIS A 501 11.01 12.95 -7.18
N SER A 502 11.76 12.32 -6.28
CA SER A 502 13.14 12.71 -6.00
C SER A 502 14.09 12.14 -7.04
N GLU A 503 14.81 13.02 -7.72
CA GLU A 503 15.93 12.65 -8.57
C GLU A 503 17.24 12.79 -7.81
N VAL A 504 18.09 11.76 -7.89
CA VAL A 504 19.42 11.75 -7.29
C VAL A 504 20.47 11.52 -8.36
N SER A 505 21.54 12.30 -8.32
CA SER A 505 22.67 12.19 -9.24
C SER A 505 24.00 12.15 -8.47
N LEU A 506 24.97 11.45 -9.05
CA LEU A 506 26.33 11.33 -8.54
C LEU A 506 27.32 11.97 -9.52
N SER A 507 28.07 12.96 -9.05
CA SER A 507 29.24 13.50 -9.75
C SER A 507 30.52 13.06 -9.05
N ILE A 508 31.52 12.64 -9.84
CA ILE A 508 32.80 12.14 -9.35
C ILE A 508 33.93 13.00 -9.94
N GLU A 509 34.65 13.73 -9.09
CA GLU A 509 35.79 14.56 -9.45
C GLU A 509 37.03 14.16 -8.62
N GLY A 510 37.77 13.18 -9.12
CA GLY A 510 38.91 12.61 -8.39
C GLY A 510 38.47 11.95 -7.08
N THR A 511 38.95 12.47 -5.95
CA THR A 511 38.51 11.99 -4.62
C THR A 511 37.23 12.64 -4.15
N ARG A 512 36.82 13.77 -4.74
CA ARG A 512 35.65 14.53 -4.32
C ARG A 512 34.41 14.02 -5.05
N TRP A 513 33.52 13.37 -4.33
CA TRP A 513 32.25 12.89 -4.86
C TRP A 513 31.13 13.81 -4.36
N GLN A 514 30.12 14.03 -5.20
CA GLN A 514 28.97 14.87 -4.90
C GLN A 514 27.68 14.14 -5.25
N ILE A 515 26.83 13.92 -4.26
CA ILE A 515 25.46 13.46 -4.46
C ILE A 515 24.56 14.69 -4.44
N ARG A 516 23.82 14.92 -5.51
CA ARG A 516 22.81 15.99 -5.60
C ARG A 516 21.44 15.35 -5.63
N SER A 517 20.55 15.87 -4.79
CA SER A 517 19.16 15.44 -4.75
C SER A 517 18.24 16.63 -4.93
N ALA A 518 17.32 16.55 -5.90
CA ALA A 518 16.23 17.50 -6.03
C ALA A 518 15.15 17.17 -4.98
N VAL A 519 15.45 17.42 -3.70
CA VAL A 519 14.45 17.26 -2.64
C VAL A 519 13.52 18.46 -2.71
N ALA A 520 12.24 18.22 -3.04
CA ALA A 520 11.22 19.25 -2.91
C ALA A 520 11.14 19.66 -1.43
N ASP A 521 11.51 20.92 -1.15
CA ASP A 521 11.65 21.45 0.20
C ASP A 521 10.32 21.39 0.95
N SER A 522 10.20 20.51 1.95
CA SER A 522 9.01 20.40 2.80
C SER A 522 9.00 21.42 3.94
N SER A 523 9.98 22.34 3.99
CA SER A 523 10.19 23.26 5.11
C SER A 523 9.20 24.44 5.24
N HIS A 524 8.18 24.55 4.37
CA HIS A 524 7.27 25.70 4.36
C HIS A 524 5.91 25.50 5.06
N ASN A 525 5.70 24.42 5.84
CA ASN A 525 4.45 24.28 6.61
C ASN A 525 4.70 23.90 8.09
N PRO A 526 4.71 24.87 9.03
CA PRO A 526 5.07 24.65 10.43
C PRO A 526 4.03 23.85 11.25
N THR A 527 2.88 23.50 10.67
CA THR A 527 1.84 22.64 11.29
C THR A 527 1.84 21.20 10.79
N ALA A 528 2.67 20.84 9.81
CA ALA A 528 2.81 19.46 9.37
C ALA A 528 3.78 18.73 10.32
N GLN A 529 3.34 17.62 10.91
CA GLN A 529 4.24 16.67 11.57
C GLN A 529 5.41 16.38 10.60
N GLN A 530 6.64 16.51 11.09
CA GLN A 530 7.83 16.50 10.24
C GLN A 530 8.03 15.08 9.68
N ILE A 531 7.64 14.87 8.41
CA ILE A 531 7.89 13.63 7.68
C ILE A 531 9.41 13.35 7.68
N PRO A 532 9.87 12.11 7.93
CA PRO A 532 11.30 11.80 7.97
C PRO A 532 11.99 12.07 6.62
N PRO A 533 13.29 12.41 6.60
CA PRO A 533 14.02 12.53 5.35
C PRO A 533 14.00 11.23 4.53
N LEU A 534 14.21 11.33 3.22
CA LEU A 534 14.49 10.16 2.40
C LEU A 534 15.85 9.55 2.80
N ARG A 535 15.97 8.23 2.64
CA ARG A 535 17.24 7.51 2.72
C ARG A 535 17.84 7.44 1.31
N ILE A 536 19.08 7.91 1.15
CA ILE A 536 19.87 7.70 -0.07
C ILE A 536 20.91 6.63 0.25
N ARG A 537 20.94 5.54 -0.52
CA ARG A 537 21.98 4.53 -0.39
C ARG A 537 22.94 4.60 -1.56
N LEU A 538 24.23 4.68 -1.27
CA LEU A 538 25.31 4.56 -2.23
C LEU A 538 26.03 3.22 -2.02
N HIS A 539 26.03 2.37 -3.05
CA HIS A 539 26.80 1.13 -3.06
C HIS A 539 28.27 1.42 -3.35
N LEU A 540 29.01 1.61 -2.27
CA LEU A 540 30.44 1.89 -2.21
C LEU A 540 30.97 1.29 -0.90
N ASP A 541 32.12 0.62 -0.94
CA ASP A 541 32.78 0.11 0.27
C ASP A 541 33.01 1.27 1.26
N PRO A 542 32.40 1.24 2.47
CA PRO A 542 32.54 2.29 3.46
C PRO A 542 33.99 2.59 3.83
N LYS A 543 34.91 1.63 3.72
CA LYS A 543 36.34 1.82 4.01
C LYS A 543 37.01 2.81 3.06
N ARG A 544 36.43 3.05 1.88
CA ARG A 544 36.93 4.01 0.91
C ARG A 544 36.54 5.45 1.26
N VAL A 545 35.64 5.69 2.20
CA VAL A 545 35.18 7.05 2.54
C VAL A 545 36.01 7.62 3.68
N ARG A 546 36.74 8.70 3.40
CA ARG A 546 37.55 9.43 4.39
C ARG A 546 36.72 10.39 5.19
N SER A 547 35.78 11.08 4.54
CA SER A 547 34.87 12.01 5.20
C SER A 547 33.60 12.23 4.38
N ALA A 548 32.53 12.63 5.07
CA ALA A 548 31.25 12.99 4.48
C ALA A 548 30.73 14.29 5.14
N SER A 549 30.07 15.13 4.34
CA SER A 549 29.43 16.38 4.83
C SER A 549 28.23 16.17 5.76
N VAL A 550 27.70 14.96 5.84
CA VAL A 550 26.55 14.58 6.67
C VAL A 550 26.84 13.27 7.40
N PRO A 551 26.18 13.00 8.54
CA PRO A 551 26.22 11.68 9.16
C PRO A 551 25.71 10.60 8.19
N TYR A 552 26.29 9.41 8.28
CA TYR A 552 25.92 8.27 7.45
C TYR A 552 25.92 6.98 8.28
N GLU A 553 25.14 6.00 7.83
CA GLU A 553 25.14 4.62 8.35
C GLU A 553 25.92 3.74 7.37
N ALA A 554 26.91 3.00 7.87
CA ALA A 554 27.68 2.06 7.05
C ALA A 554 27.07 0.66 7.13
N GLY A 555 26.73 0.09 5.97
CA GLY A 555 26.32 -1.31 5.85
C GLY A 555 27.40 -2.17 5.18
N GLU A 556 27.06 -3.40 4.85
CA GLU A 556 27.94 -4.30 4.10
C GLU A 556 28.01 -3.86 2.62
N GLY A 557 29.06 -3.12 2.26
CA GLY A 557 29.30 -2.68 0.88
C GLY A 557 28.50 -1.45 0.44
N TYR A 558 27.85 -0.74 1.37
CA TYR A 558 27.08 0.46 1.07
C TYR A 558 27.09 1.48 2.22
N LEU A 559 26.68 2.71 1.89
CA LEU A 559 26.52 3.84 2.81
C LEU A 559 25.11 4.42 2.67
N ASP A 560 24.42 4.63 3.78
CA ASP A 560 23.12 5.31 3.82
C ASP A 560 23.28 6.73 4.35
N PHE A 561 22.61 7.68 3.70
CA PHE A 561 22.60 9.09 4.06
C PHE A 561 21.17 9.63 4.21
N PRO A 562 20.94 10.61 5.10
CA PRO A 562 19.73 11.41 5.03
C PRO A 562 19.80 12.30 3.78
N ALA A 563 18.74 12.29 2.98
CA ALA A 563 18.69 13.13 1.78
C ALA A 563 18.86 14.62 2.14
N ARG A 564 19.78 15.27 1.42
CA ARG A 564 20.06 16.70 1.46
C ARG A 564 20.23 17.21 0.02
N PRO A 565 20.03 18.51 -0.24
CA PRO A 565 20.24 19.07 -1.58
C PRO A 565 21.62 18.76 -2.17
N LEU A 566 22.66 18.74 -1.32
CA LEU A 566 24.02 18.38 -1.68
C LEU A 566 24.67 17.60 -0.54
N ILE A 567 25.28 16.46 -0.87
CA ILE A 567 26.15 15.68 0.00
C ILE A 567 27.51 15.57 -0.68
N THR A 568 28.57 16.04 -0.01
CA THR A 568 29.95 15.87 -0.47
C THR A 568 30.63 14.75 0.30
N LEU A 569 31.36 13.89 -0.42
CA LEU A 569 32.20 12.82 0.13
C LEU A 569 33.65 13.02 -0.33
N ASP A 570 34.60 12.70 0.53
CA ASP A 570 36.00 12.48 0.16
C ASP A 570 36.27 10.97 0.14
N VAL A 571 36.55 10.43 -1.03
CA VAL A 571 36.67 9.01 -1.32
C VAL A 571 38.08 8.70 -1.81
N GLU A 572 38.67 7.62 -1.32
CA GLU A 572 39.98 7.17 -1.77
C GLU A 572 39.99 6.90 -3.28
N ARG A 573 41.06 7.35 -3.95
CA ARG A 573 41.28 7.04 -5.38
C ARG A 573 41.28 5.53 -5.54
N GLU A 574 40.64 5.03 -6.59
CA GLU A 574 40.81 3.63 -6.98
C GLU A 574 42.31 3.38 -7.17
N GLY A 575 42.88 2.54 -6.30
CA GLY A 575 44.21 2.01 -6.53
C GLY A 575 44.17 1.25 -7.86
N GLN A 576 45.14 1.51 -8.74
CA GLN A 576 45.47 0.59 -9.81
C GLN A 576 45.83 -0.75 -9.15
N GLN A 577 44.86 -1.66 -9.06
CA GLN A 577 45.11 -3.09 -8.86
C GLN A 577 44.84 -3.81 -10.16
#